data_AF-A0A935LAV3-F1
#
_entry.id   AF-A0A935LAV3-F1
#
_cell.length_a   1.000
_cell.length_b   1.000
_cell.length_c   1.000
_cell.angle_alpha   90.00
_cell.angle_beta   90.00
_cell.angle_gamma   90.00
#
_symmetry.space_group_name_H-M   'P 1'
#
loop_
_entity.id
_entity.type
_entity.pdbx_description
1 polymer ?
#
loop_
_entity_poly.entity_id
_entity_poly.type
_entity_poly.pdbx_seq_one_letter_code
_entity_poly.pdbx_strand_id
1 'polypeptide(L)'
;MNTTFDLPADDVAERIVRYFQSEGFAGITEALIVRIRLIKGDQQEVDAAFDRAVNREVTPPIREFFEIRPYGYFSQERDFPAAKAAFAGDFGVGLRRELPAIYFDNAPVVVDDALATGTKYDAMLKLRDNVDGYAMAILLNDPNSSFFEYLGAHSTYDWNQIMGDFGAAATALALDTDLL
;
A
#
# COMPACT_ATOMS: atom_id res chain seq x y z
N MET A 1 -20.88 8.88 -20.28
CA MET A 1 -21.17 8.07 -19.08
C MET A 1 -19.85 7.93 -18.34
N ASN A 2 -19.64 8.72 -17.29
CA ASN A 2 -18.47 8.56 -16.42
C ASN A 2 -18.80 7.42 -15.47
N THR A 3 -18.20 6.26 -15.69
CA THR A 3 -18.23 5.17 -14.72
C THR A 3 -17.45 5.66 -13.51
N THR A 4 -18.14 6.05 -12.44
CA THR A 4 -17.50 6.29 -11.14
C THR A 4 -16.94 4.95 -10.69
N PHE A 5 -15.62 4.84 -10.60
CA PHE A 5 -14.95 3.66 -10.06
C PHE A 5 -14.89 3.82 -8.54
N ASP A 6 -16.03 3.63 -7.88
CA ASP A 6 -16.08 3.68 -6.41
C ASP A 6 -15.45 2.38 -5.88
N LEU A 7 -14.29 2.50 -5.23
CA LEU A 7 -13.67 1.36 -4.54
C LEU A 7 -14.26 1.24 -3.13
N PRO A 8 -14.22 0.04 -2.52
CA PRO A 8 -14.91 -0.20 -1.25
C PRO A 8 -14.42 0.66 -0.08
N ALA A 9 -13.17 1.12 -0.15
CA ALA A 9 -12.51 1.85 0.92
C ALA A 9 -12.05 3.27 0.51
N ASP A 10 -12.71 3.91 -0.46
CA ASP A 10 -12.41 5.30 -0.83
C ASP A 10 -12.59 6.26 0.36
N ASP A 11 -13.67 6.12 1.13
CA ASP A 11 -13.91 6.91 2.35
C ASP A 11 -12.80 6.71 3.41
N VAL A 12 -12.21 5.51 3.45
CA VAL A 12 -11.10 5.20 4.37
C VAL A 12 -9.81 5.82 3.86
N ALA A 13 -9.55 5.73 2.56
CA ALA A 13 -8.39 6.38 1.93
C ALA A 13 -8.44 7.90 2.14
N GLU A 14 -9.61 8.53 1.98
CA GLU A 14 -9.79 9.95 2.29
C GLU A 14 -9.51 10.22 3.78
N ARG A 15 -10.11 9.44 4.68
CA ARG A 15 -9.92 9.62 6.12
C ARG A 15 -8.46 9.54 6.54
N ILE A 16 -7.69 8.61 5.97
CA ILE A 16 -6.24 8.48 6.22
C ILE A 16 -5.51 9.76 5.81
N VAL A 17 -5.76 10.26 4.60
CA VAL A 17 -5.14 11.51 4.12
C VAL A 17 -5.52 12.68 5.04
N ARG A 18 -6.81 12.83 5.36
CA ARG A 18 -7.29 13.91 6.23
C ARG A 18 -6.69 13.83 7.64
N TYR A 19 -6.57 12.62 8.19
CA TYR A 19 -5.96 12.40 9.50
C TYR A 19 -4.51 12.88 9.51
N PHE A 20 -3.67 12.39 8.59
CA PHE A 20 -2.26 12.78 8.58
C PHE A 20 -2.05 14.26 8.24
N GLN A 21 -2.90 14.85 7.40
CA GLN A 21 -2.91 16.29 7.19
C GLN A 21 -3.20 17.06 8.50
N SER A 22 -4.14 16.57 9.32
CA SER A 22 -4.46 17.18 10.61
C SER A 22 -3.35 17.05 11.66
N GLU A 23 -2.53 15.99 11.55
CA GLU A 23 -1.33 15.77 12.37
C GLU A 23 -0.10 16.57 11.87
N GLY A 24 -0.25 17.38 10.81
CA GLY A 24 0.78 18.27 10.29
C GLY A 24 1.51 17.77 9.04
N PHE A 25 1.15 16.60 8.51
CA PHE A 25 1.76 16.02 7.30
C PHE A 25 1.03 16.47 6.04
N ALA A 26 1.04 17.77 5.76
CA ALA A 26 0.29 18.37 4.65
C ALA A 26 0.71 17.89 3.24
N GLY A 27 1.91 17.32 3.09
CA GLY A 27 2.40 16.74 1.83
C GLY A 27 1.70 15.46 1.39
N ILE A 28 1.09 14.73 2.35
CA ILE A 28 0.28 13.56 2.05
C ILE A 28 -1.05 14.05 1.47
N THR A 29 -1.25 13.84 0.16
CA THR A 29 -2.42 14.30 -0.61
C THR A 29 -3.15 13.17 -1.32
N GLU A 30 -2.58 11.97 -1.30
CA GLU A 30 -3.02 10.78 -2.00
C GLU A 30 -2.75 9.53 -1.13
N ALA A 31 -3.75 8.67 -1.05
CA ALA A 31 -3.64 7.35 -0.44
C ALA A 31 -4.25 6.31 -1.39
N LEU A 32 -3.49 5.25 -1.66
CA LEU A 32 -3.97 4.07 -2.37
C LEU A 32 -3.90 2.86 -1.44
N ILE A 33 -5.05 2.29 -1.14
CA ILE A 33 -5.20 1.06 -0.37
C ILE A 33 -5.26 -0.11 -1.34
N VAL A 34 -4.39 -1.09 -1.13
CA VAL A 34 -4.29 -2.31 -1.94
C VAL A 34 -4.49 -3.55 -1.10
N ARG A 35 -5.07 -4.58 -1.73
CA ARG A 35 -5.11 -5.96 -1.25
C ARG A 35 -3.99 -6.73 -1.92
N ILE A 36 -3.10 -7.31 -1.13
CA ILE A 36 -2.01 -8.14 -1.62
C ILE A 36 -2.35 -9.60 -1.30
N ARG A 37 -2.36 -10.44 -2.32
CA ARG A 37 -2.58 -11.88 -2.19
C ARG A 37 -1.32 -12.63 -2.59
N LEU A 38 -0.96 -13.66 -1.83
CA LEU A 38 0.05 -14.63 -2.25
C LEU A 38 -0.54 -15.58 -3.30
N ILE A 39 0.08 -15.65 -4.47
CA ILE A 39 -0.27 -16.54 -5.58
C ILE A 39 0.32 -17.93 -5.34
N LYS A 40 1.60 -18.00 -4.97
CA LYS A 40 2.34 -19.25 -4.76
C LYS A 40 3.56 -19.05 -3.86
N GLY A 41 4.12 -20.18 -3.43
CA GLY A 41 5.34 -20.25 -2.62
C GLY A 41 5.06 -20.08 -1.13
N ASP A 42 6.10 -20.28 -0.32
CA ASP A 42 6.14 -19.90 1.08
C ASP A 42 7.07 -18.71 1.31
N GLN A 43 7.17 -18.24 2.55
CA GLN A 43 8.02 -17.10 2.90
C GLN A 43 9.48 -17.31 2.47
N GLN A 44 10.03 -18.51 2.69
CA GLN A 44 11.43 -18.80 2.37
C GLN A 44 11.69 -18.76 0.85
N GLU A 45 10.77 -19.31 0.06
CA GLU A 45 10.86 -19.27 -1.39
C GLU A 45 10.76 -17.84 -1.95
N VAL A 46 9.83 -17.05 -1.41
CA VAL A 46 9.61 -15.65 -1.80
C VAL A 46 10.82 -14.80 -1.45
N ASP A 47 11.28 -14.84 -0.20
CA ASP A 47 12.41 -14.06 0.29
C ASP A 47 13.66 -14.37 -0.55
N ALA A 48 13.93 -15.66 -0.78
CA ALA A 48 15.06 -16.06 -1.62
C ALA A 48 14.95 -15.56 -3.07
N ALA A 49 13.75 -15.44 -3.64
CA ALA A 49 13.55 -14.88 -4.98
C ALA A 49 13.76 -13.36 -5.01
N PHE A 50 13.29 -12.65 -4.00
CA PHE A 50 13.44 -11.21 -3.87
C PHE A 50 14.91 -10.83 -3.60
N ASP A 51 15.59 -11.54 -2.69
CA ASP A 51 17.02 -11.37 -2.43
C ASP A 51 17.86 -11.60 -3.69
N ARG A 52 17.53 -12.62 -4.49
CA ARG A 52 18.22 -12.85 -5.77
C ARG A 52 18.02 -11.70 -6.74
N ALA A 53 16.83 -11.08 -6.76
CA ALA A 53 16.57 -9.93 -7.62
C ALA A 53 17.37 -8.71 -7.16
N VAL A 54 17.41 -8.44 -5.85
CA VAL A 54 18.21 -7.37 -5.24
C VAL A 54 19.71 -7.56 -5.56
N ASN A 55 20.24 -8.75 -5.34
CA ASN A 55 21.65 -9.07 -5.60
C ASN A 55 22.05 -8.96 -7.08
N ARG A 56 21.07 -9.04 -8.00
CA ARG A 56 21.28 -8.89 -9.44
C ARG A 56 20.93 -7.49 -9.95
N GLU A 57 20.53 -6.59 -9.07
CA GLU A 57 20.07 -5.24 -9.41
C GLU A 57 18.91 -5.23 -10.41
N VAL A 58 18.02 -6.24 -10.33
CA VAL A 58 16.83 -6.33 -11.18
C VAL A 58 15.55 -6.13 -10.36
N THR A 59 14.45 -5.81 -11.05
CA THR A 59 13.13 -5.65 -10.43
C THR A 59 12.69 -6.97 -9.77
N PRO A 60 12.19 -6.93 -8.52
CA PRO A 60 11.65 -8.12 -7.86
C PRO A 60 10.52 -8.78 -8.66
N PRO A 61 10.39 -10.12 -8.63
CA PRO A 61 9.42 -10.87 -9.42
C PRO A 61 8.01 -10.83 -8.81
N ILE A 62 7.41 -9.64 -8.70
CA ILE A 62 6.16 -9.47 -7.93
C ILE A 62 5.02 -10.31 -8.49
N ARG A 63 4.71 -10.18 -9.79
CA ARG A 63 3.62 -10.92 -10.46
C ARG A 63 3.78 -12.44 -10.42
N GLU A 64 4.97 -12.94 -10.08
CA GLU A 64 5.18 -14.38 -9.92
C GLU A 64 4.63 -14.88 -8.58
N PHE A 65 4.73 -14.07 -7.53
CA PHE A 65 4.40 -14.48 -6.15
C PHE A 65 3.18 -13.76 -5.58
N PHE A 66 2.88 -12.55 -6.03
CA PHE A 66 1.84 -11.70 -5.48
C PHE A 66 0.93 -11.14 -6.56
N GLU A 67 -0.33 -10.97 -6.16
CA GLU A 67 -1.34 -10.23 -6.90
C GLU A 67 -1.70 -8.98 -6.07
N ILE A 68 -1.72 -7.80 -6.70
CA ILE A 68 -2.00 -6.54 -6.01
C ILE A 68 -3.27 -5.93 -6.61
N ARG A 69 -4.35 -5.86 -5.83
CA ARG A 69 -5.64 -5.34 -6.27
C ARG A 69 -5.97 -4.02 -5.57
N PRO A 70 -6.57 -3.04 -6.26
CA PRO A 70 -7.02 -1.80 -5.63
C PRO A 70 -8.19 -2.10 -4.68
N TYR A 71 -8.27 -1.34 -3.59
CA TYR A 71 -9.34 -1.49 -2.59
C TYR A 71 -9.88 -0.14 -2.08
N GLY A 72 -9.08 0.90 -2.08
CA GLY A 72 -9.51 2.25 -1.74
C GLY A 72 -8.56 3.25 -2.35
N TYR A 73 -9.06 4.39 -2.80
CA TYR A 73 -8.25 5.42 -3.40
C TYR A 73 -8.83 6.80 -3.08
N PHE A 74 -7.95 7.70 -2.66
CA PHE A 74 -8.27 9.10 -2.55
C PHE A 74 -7.06 9.91 -3.00
N SER A 75 -7.29 10.98 -3.75
CA SER A 75 -6.27 11.92 -4.17
C SER A 75 -6.87 13.30 -4.38
N GLN A 76 -6.10 14.33 -4.08
CA GLN A 76 -6.45 15.72 -4.37
C GLN A 76 -6.01 16.17 -5.76
N GLU A 77 -5.21 15.36 -6.47
CA GLU A 77 -4.54 15.76 -7.73
C GLU A 77 -5.03 15.00 -8.96
N ARG A 78 -5.29 13.70 -8.84
CA ARG A 78 -5.64 12.83 -9.97
C ARG A 78 -6.72 11.82 -9.63
N ASP A 79 -7.48 11.40 -10.63
CA ASP A 79 -8.51 10.37 -10.45
C ASP A 79 -7.91 8.95 -10.39
N PHE A 80 -8.72 7.99 -9.92
CA PHE A 80 -8.29 6.59 -9.81
C PHE A 80 -7.87 5.98 -11.16
N PRO A 81 -8.57 6.19 -12.29
CA PRO A 81 -8.11 5.70 -13.59
C PRO A 81 -6.71 6.18 -13.96
N ALA A 82 -6.37 7.45 -13.73
CA ALA A 82 -5.03 7.97 -13.98
C ALA A 82 -3.99 7.32 -13.05
N ALA A 83 -4.30 7.21 -11.75
CA ALA A 83 -3.41 6.55 -10.79
C ALA A 83 -3.18 5.07 -11.12
N LYS A 84 -4.24 4.34 -11.50
CA LYS A 84 -4.16 2.94 -11.93
C LYS A 84 -3.26 2.77 -13.16
N ALA A 85 -3.38 3.65 -14.15
CA ALA A 85 -2.55 3.60 -15.35
C ALA A 85 -1.06 3.90 -15.07
N ALA A 86 -0.79 4.74 -14.06
CA ALA A 86 0.56 5.14 -13.67
C ALA A 86 1.20 4.22 -12.60
N PHE A 87 0.42 3.32 -11.98
CA PHE A 87 0.84 2.55 -10.80
C PHE A 87 2.17 1.82 -10.98
N ALA A 88 2.40 1.21 -12.14
CA ALA A 88 3.65 0.49 -12.42
C ALA A 88 4.90 1.40 -12.48
N GLY A 89 4.76 2.70 -12.65
CA GLY A 89 5.84 3.68 -12.49
C GLY A 89 5.87 4.28 -11.09
N ASP A 90 4.69 4.54 -10.52
CA ASP A 90 4.54 5.17 -9.21
C ASP A 90 4.98 4.29 -8.04
N PHE A 91 4.83 2.96 -8.19
CA PHE A 91 5.24 1.98 -7.19
C PHE A 91 6.74 1.68 -7.33
N GLY A 92 7.55 2.38 -6.54
CA GLY A 92 9.01 2.37 -6.58
C GLY A 92 9.66 1.02 -6.27
N VAL A 93 10.92 0.87 -6.69
CA VAL A 93 11.68 -0.38 -6.47
C VAL A 93 11.92 -0.64 -4.97
N GLY A 94 12.07 0.40 -4.14
CA GLY A 94 12.21 0.26 -2.68
C GLY A 94 10.96 -0.39 -2.09
N LEU A 95 9.79 0.19 -2.34
CA LEU A 95 8.51 -0.39 -1.88
C LEU A 95 8.28 -1.81 -2.43
N ARG A 96 8.65 -2.07 -3.68
CA ARG A 96 8.55 -3.42 -4.28
C ARG A 96 9.38 -4.47 -3.55
N ARG A 97 10.55 -4.12 -3.04
CA ARG A 97 11.44 -5.05 -2.33
C ARG A 97 10.87 -5.49 -1.00
N GLU A 98 10.12 -4.61 -0.34
CA GLU A 98 9.55 -4.84 0.98
C GLU A 98 8.15 -5.46 0.96
N LEU A 99 7.64 -5.82 -0.23
CA LEU A 99 6.35 -6.49 -0.37
C LEU A 99 6.26 -7.81 0.42
N PRO A 100 7.30 -8.66 0.52
CA PRO A 100 7.28 -9.86 1.37
C PRO A 100 7.08 -9.52 2.85
N ALA A 101 7.78 -8.50 3.37
CA ALA A 101 7.62 -8.06 4.77
C ALA A 101 6.17 -7.58 5.02
N ILE A 102 5.60 -6.80 4.10
CA ILE A 102 4.18 -6.43 4.16
C ILE A 102 3.29 -7.67 4.21
N TYR A 103 3.54 -8.72 3.43
CA TYR A 103 2.67 -9.89 3.45
C TYR A 103 2.87 -10.79 4.69
N PHE A 104 4.11 -11.13 5.02
CA PHE A 104 4.43 -12.18 6.00
C PHE A 104 4.61 -11.68 7.43
N ASP A 105 5.08 -10.44 7.64
CA ASP A 105 5.33 -9.95 9.00
C ASP A 105 4.04 -9.54 9.71
N ASN A 106 4.06 -9.60 11.05
CA ASN A 106 2.95 -9.13 11.86
C ASN A 106 2.86 -7.61 11.81
N ALA A 107 1.64 -7.08 11.83
CA ALA A 107 1.43 -5.64 11.88
C ALA A 107 1.87 -5.04 13.24
N PRO A 108 2.30 -3.76 13.28
CA PRO A 108 2.46 -2.86 12.13
C PRO A 108 3.80 -3.05 11.39
N VAL A 109 3.76 -2.90 10.06
CA VAL A 109 4.94 -2.84 9.18
C VAL A 109 4.92 -1.49 8.47
N VAL A 110 6.04 -0.78 8.51
CA VAL A 110 6.21 0.55 7.91
C VAL A 110 7.43 0.50 7.00
N VAL A 111 7.21 0.79 5.72
CA VAL A 111 8.26 0.86 4.71
C VAL A 111 8.43 2.30 4.27
N ASP A 112 9.68 2.77 4.32
CA ASP A 112 10.11 4.09 3.89
C ASP A 112 10.83 3.98 2.53
N ASP A 113 10.36 4.75 1.55
CA ASP A 113 11.01 4.97 0.27
C ASP A 113 11.07 6.48 -0.06
N ALA A 114 11.14 7.35 0.97
CA ALA A 114 11.14 8.83 0.85
C ALA A 114 12.30 9.40 0.02
N LEU A 115 13.33 8.61 -0.26
CA LEU A 115 14.46 8.99 -1.11
C LEU A 115 14.27 8.57 -2.58
N ALA A 116 13.18 7.88 -2.92
CA ALA A 116 12.90 7.49 -4.29
C ALA A 116 12.57 8.72 -5.14
N THR A 117 13.30 8.87 -6.25
CA THR A 117 13.09 9.96 -7.19
C THR A 117 12.26 9.47 -8.37
N GLY A 118 11.20 10.20 -8.73
CA GLY A 118 10.39 9.90 -9.91
C GLY A 118 9.30 8.86 -9.70
N THR A 119 9.05 8.46 -8.45
CA THR A 119 7.90 7.67 -8.00
C THR A 119 6.87 8.59 -7.34
N LYS A 120 5.64 8.10 -7.15
CA LYS A 120 4.58 8.87 -6.46
C LYS A 120 4.37 8.40 -5.02
N TYR A 121 4.57 7.11 -4.75
CA TYR A 121 4.39 6.57 -3.41
C TYR A 121 5.75 6.39 -2.76
N ASP A 122 5.90 6.98 -1.58
CA ASP A 122 7.17 6.97 -0.84
C ASP A 122 7.02 6.35 0.56
N ALA A 123 5.81 5.88 0.91
CA ALA A 123 5.62 4.95 2.01
C ALA A 123 4.63 3.85 1.67
N MET A 124 4.83 2.70 2.30
CA MET A 124 3.89 1.57 2.30
C MET A 124 3.70 1.07 3.73
N LEU A 125 2.45 0.99 4.18
CA LEU A 125 2.09 0.64 5.56
C LEU A 125 1.20 -0.59 5.59
N LYS A 126 1.47 -1.50 6.53
CA LYS A 126 0.53 -2.51 7.00
C LYS A 126 0.21 -2.23 8.45
N LEU A 127 -1.05 -1.90 8.74
CA LEU A 127 -1.49 -1.54 10.10
C LEU A 127 -2.31 -2.65 10.77
N ARG A 128 -2.58 -3.76 10.07
CA ARG A 128 -3.29 -4.92 10.60
C ARG A 128 -2.78 -6.22 9.98
N ASP A 129 -2.93 -7.32 10.71
CA ASP A 129 -2.60 -8.64 10.20
C ASP A 129 -3.50 -9.04 9.02
N ASN A 130 -3.05 -10.04 8.27
CA ASN A 130 -3.74 -10.50 7.08
C ASN A 130 -5.14 -11.03 7.43
N VAL A 131 -6.12 -10.70 6.59
CA VAL A 131 -7.51 -11.15 6.72
C VAL A 131 -7.89 -11.90 5.44
N ASP A 132 -8.47 -13.09 5.58
CA ASP A 132 -8.91 -13.93 4.45
C ASP A 132 -7.80 -14.21 3.40
N GLY A 133 -6.54 -14.29 3.84
CA GLY A 133 -5.39 -14.52 2.97
C GLY A 133 -4.87 -13.29 2.22
N TYR A 134 -5.39 -12.10 2.54
CA TYR A 134 -4.96 -10.82 1.97
C TYR A 134 -4.25 -9.96 3.02
N ALA A 135 -3.11 -9.38 2.64
CA ALA A 135 -2.53 -8.27 3.38
C ALA A 135 -3.14 -6.95 2.86
N MET A 136 -3.53 -6.07 3.79
CA MET A 136 -4.00 -4.73 3.47
C MET A 136 -2.82 -3.76 3.59
N ALA A 137 -2.42 -3.17 2.46
CA ALA A 137 -1.36 -2.17 2.44
C ALA A 137 -1.89 -0.79 2.05
N ILE A 138 -1.34 0.26 2.67
CA ILE A 138 -1.65 1.66 2.40
C ILE A 138 -0.40 2.28 1.78
N LEU A 139 -0.53 2.80 0.57
CA LEU A 139 0.49 3.57 -0.11
C LEU A 139 0.20 5.06 0.04
N LEU A 140 1.19 5.83 0.48
CA LEU A 140 1.06 7.28 0.71
C LEU A 140 2.09 8.02 -0.14
N ASN A 141 1.69 9.17 -0.69
CA ASN A 141 2.61 10.05 -1.40
C ASN A 141 3.30 11.04 -0.47
N ASP A 142 4.57 11.31 -0.74
CA ASP A 142 5.37 12.38 -0.12
C ASP A 142 5.33 12.49 1.43
N PRO A 143 5.37 11.37 2.20
CA PRO A 143 5.68 11.46 3.62
C PRO A 143 7.12 11.92 3.83
N ASN A 144 7.33 12.84 4.77
CA ASN A 144 8.67 13.31 5.15
C ASN A 144 9.27 12.45 6.29
N SER A 145 10.55 12.65 6.64
CA SER A 145 11.21 11.85 7.70
C SER A 145 10.48 11.90 9.06
N SER A 146 9.88 13.04 9.42
CA SER A 146 9.11 13.17 10.66
C SER A 146 7.84 12.32 10.69
N PHE A 147 7.30 11.94 9.53
CA PHE A 147 6.17 11.03 9.43
C PHE A 147 6.55 9.63 9.95
N PHE A 148 7.72 9.12 9.58
CA PHE A 148 8.19 7.83 10.03
C PHE A 148 8.53 7.82 11.53
N GLU A 149 9.10 8.92 12.04
CA GLU A 149 9.28 9.11 13.49
C GLU A 149 7.95 9.10 14.24
N TYR A 150 6.93 9.78 13.70
CA TYR A 150 5.58 9.80 14.24
C TYR A 150 4.97 8.39 14.28
N LEU A 151 5.05 7.62 13.19
CA LEU A 151 4.55 6.25 13.15
C LEU A 151 5.28 5.34 14.15
N GLY A 152 6.61 5.48 14.28
CA GLY A 152 7.40 4.74 15.26
C GLY A 152 6.97 5.02 16.71
N ALA A 153 6.73 6.30 17.03
CA ALA A 153 6.23 6.73 18.33
C ALA A 153 4.78 6.24 18.62
N HIS A 154 4.00 5.97 17.57
CA HIS A 154 2.61 5.51 17.63
C HIS A 154 2.44 4.04 17.23
N SER A 155 3.48 3.23 17.34
CA SER A 155 3.44 1.80 16.98
C SER A 155 2.43 0.97 17.79
N THR A 156 2.06 1.44 18.99
CA THR A 156 1.04 0.82 19.86
C THR A 156 -0.33 1.49 19.76
N TYR A 157 -0.49 2.49 18.88
CA TYR A 157 -1.75 3.19 18.69
C TYR A 157 -2.80 2.25 18.10
N ASP A 158 -4.05 2.44 18.52
CA ASP A 158 -5.18 1.70 17.94
C ASP A 158 -5.53 2.29 16.58
N TRP A 159 -4.78 1.86 15.56
CA TRP A 159 -4.97 2.28 14.18
C TRP A 159 -6.38 1.97 13.65
N ASN A 160 -7.17 1.11 14.31
CA ASN A 160 -8.57 0.84 13.95
C ASN A 160 -9.45 2.11 13.98
N GLN A 161 -9.11 3.12 14.77
CA GLN A 161 -9.87 4.37 14.79
C GLN A 161 -9.79 5.13 13.44
N ILE A 162 -8.63 5.06 12.79
CA ILE A 162 -8.36 5.73 11.50
C ILE A 162 -8.75 4.79 10.36
N MET A 163 -8.37 3.52 10.50
CA MET A 163 -8.59 2.45 9.53
C MET A 163 -10.07 2.05 9.40
N GLY A 164 -10.86 2.20 10.45
CA GLY A 164 -12.23 1.72 10.48
C GLY A 164 -12.33 0.19 10.29
N ASP A 165 -13.54 -0.29 10.05
CA ASP A 165 -13.77 -1.70 9.76
C ASP A 165 -13.57 -2.00 8.26
N PHE A 166 -12.35 -2.36 7.89
CA PHE A 166 -12.04 -2.92 6.57
C PHE A 166 -12.82 -4.22 6.27
N GLY A 167 -13.36 -4.90 7.29
CA GLY A 167 -13.97 -6.22 7.17
C GLY A 167 -15.35 -6.25 6.52
N ALA A 168 -16.13 -5.16 6.57
CA ALA A 168 -17.49 -5.17 6.05
C ALA A 168 -17.58 -5.09 4.51
N ALA A 169 -16.53 -4.61 3.83
CA ALA A 169 -16.57 -4.38 2.37
C ALA A 169 -15.75 -5.40 1.55
N ALA A 170 -15.01 -6.31 2.21
CA ALA A 170 -14.19 -7.33 1.56
C ALA A 170 -15.00 -8.30 0.68
N THR A 171 -16.27 -8.54 1.02
CA THR A 171 -17.18 -9.43 0.31
C THR A 171 -17.75 -8.85 -1.00
N ALA A 172 -17.61 -7.55 -1.26
CA ALA A 172 -18.41 -6.87 -2.28
C ALA A 172 -17.68 -6.48 -3.58
N LEU A 173 -16.34 -6.57 -3.68
CA LEU A 173 -15.66 -6.15 -4.91
C LEU A 173 -14.70 -7.17 -5.50
N ALA A 174 -15.21 -7.85 -6.53
CA ALA A 174 -14.45 -8.46 -7.61
C ALA A 174 -14.07 -7.39 -8.64
N LEU A 175 -13.23 -6.41 -8.26
CA LEU A 175 -12.40 -5.77 -9.29
C LEU A 175 -11.35 -6.81 -9.68
N ASP A 176 -11.62 -7.47 -10.80
CA ASP A 176 -10.72 -8.43 -11.44
C ASP A 176 -9.61 -7.67 -12.18
N THR A 177 -8.88 -6.83 -11.44
CA THR A 177 -7.74 -6.10 -12.01
C THR A 177 -6.57 -6.09 -11.04
N ASP A 178 -5.54 -6.85 -11.41
CA ASP A 178 -4.19 -6.68 -10.91
C ASP A 178 -3.66 -5.30 -11.32
N LEU A 179 -3.01 -4.61 -10.39
CA LEU A 179 -2.44 -3.27 -10.61
C LEU A 179 -1.09 -3.32 -11.31
N LEU A 180 -0.38 -4.45 -11.22
CA LEU A 180 0.96 -4.57 -11.76
C LEU A 180 1.00 -5.11 -13.15
#